data_AF-A0A917K7C4-F1
#
_entry.id   AF-A0A917K7C4-F1
#
_cell.length_a   1.000
_cell.length_b   1.000
_cell.length_c   1.000
_cell.angle_alpha   90.00
_cell.angle_beta   90.00
_cell.angle_gamma   90.00
#
_symmetry.space_group_name_H-M   'P 1'
#
loop_
_entity.id
_entity.type
_entity.pdbx_description
1 polymer ?
#
loop_
_entity_poly.entity_id
_entity_poly.type
_entity_poly.pdbx_seq_one_letter_code
_entity_poly.pdbx_strand_id
1 'polypeptide(L)'
;MGLRRRIAWVAGAMGLAAAVCTARLAWEAWTSRPPAPGSSLRFARVTYHTRTERVMTIGGSVAHGWKDSEHLGFLRRAFIELTNHTPTAYQYIDRTIIGANGTQLDTMYKGKYETWLNTDKPQIVVIAWGLLNDARPKTPMDQFLLHLRNEVNEALAHHAVVFIVTPPVTRASYTQYPTAQQAYVDAEVKFVQDLNDPNVYVFDVFDQMKDYLTRTHQTYEPYMGDGWHPNTAGHVLAGRILYQNLIQTFGTQPIVFQTPQTGGQAPGTPGGTPAGATGGNTAGTQGGTGAGTPCTPAPAGTPAPSAPAAGGTTPAGVPGARAAGQGGSPSRRVMP
;
A
#
# COMPACT_ATOMS: atom_id res chain seq x y z
N MET A 1 25.29 -15.45 38.84
CA MET A 1 24.23 -14.96 37.93
C MET A 1 24.39 -15.45 36.47
N GLY A 2 24.79 -16.71 36.20
CA GLY A 2 25.28 -17.09 34.84
C GLY A 2 24.48 -18.12 34.03
N LEU A 3 23.63 -18.96 34.64
CA LEU A 3 23.09 -20.15 33.95
C LEU A 3 21.60 -20.05 33.58
N ARG A 4 20.79 -19.36 34.39
CA ARG A 4 19.34 -19.25 34.17
C ARG A 4 18.95 -18.36 32.97
N ARG A 5 19.80 -17.40 32.58
CA ARG A 5 19.55 -16.55 31.40
C ARG A 5 19.79 -17.26 30.07
N ARG A 6 20.63 -18.30 29.99
CA ARG A 6 20.93 -18.99 28.73
C ARG A 6 19.84 -19.98 28.30
N ILE A 7 19.07 -20.53 29.25
CA ILE A 7 17.99 -21.48 28.97
C ILE A 7 16.76 -20.77 28.37
N ALA A 8 16.50 -19.52 28.76
CA ALA A 8 15.37 -18.74 28.24
C ALA A 8 15.49 -18.36 26.75
N TRP A 9 16.73 -18.18 26.24
CA TRP A 9 16.95 -17.83 24.84
C TRP A 9 16.78 -19.00 23.86
N VAL A 10 17.07 -20.24 24.30
CA VAL A 10 16.91 -21.44 23.44
C VAL A 10 15.43 -21.82 23.29
N ALA A 11 14.62 -21.65 24.33
CA ALA A 11 13.18 -21.93 24.28
C ALA A 11 12.40 -20.96 23.38
N GLY A 12 12.77 -19.68 23.33
CA GLY A 12 12.14 -18.67 22.46
C GLY A 12 12.42 -18.89 20.97
N ALA A 13 13.64 -19.32 20.62
CA ALA A 13 14.02 -19.59 19.23
C ALA A 13 13.31 -20.82 18.64
N MET A 14 13.02 -21.84 19.45
CA MET A 14 12.28 -23.04 19.00
C MET A 14 10.79 -22.76 18.76
N GLY A 15 10.17 -21.86 19.53
CA GLY A 15 8.76 -21.47 19.32
C GLY A 15 8.52 -20.71 18.01
N LEU A 16 9.44 -19.82 17.64
CA LEU A 16 9.38 -19.06 16.39
C LEU A 16 9.61 -19.95 15.16
N ALA A 17 10.54 -20.90 15.23
CA ALA A 17 10.78 -21.86 14.14
C ALA A 17 9.56 -22.78 13.89
N ALA A 18 8.89 -23.24 14.96
CA ALA A 18 7.70 -24.07 14.84
C ALA A 18 6.51 -23.31 14.20
N ALA A 19 6.29 -22.04 14.57
CA ALA A 19 5.23 -21.22 14.00
C ALA A 19 5.43 -20.95 12.49
N VAL A 20 6.66 -20.66 12.07
CA VAL A 20 7.02 -20.43 10.65
C VAL A 20 6.86 -21.72 9.83
N CYS A 21 7.23 -22.88 10.38
CA CYS A 21 7.01 -24.17 9.71
C CYS A 21 5.52 -24.51 9.55
N THR A 22 4.68 -24.23 10.55
CA THR A 22 3.23 -24.46 10.43
C THR A 22 2.55 -23.54 9.43
N ALA A 23 2.97 -22.27 9.34
CA ALA A 23 2.45 -21.33 8.35
C ALA A 23 2.83 -21.76 6.92
N ARG A 24 4.06 -22.25 6.73
CA ARG A 24 4.54 -22.76 5.43
C ARG A 24 3.80 -24.02 4.98
N LEU A 25 3.56 -24.98 5.89
CA LEU A 25 2.81 -26.21 5.55
C LEU A 25 1.33 -25.93 5.27
N ALA A 26 0.71 -24.99 5.99
CA ALA A 26 -0.67 -24.55 5.70
C ALA A 26 -0.78 -23.86 4.32
N TRP A 27 0.22 -23.07 3.94
CA TRP A 27 0.33 -22.44 2.62
C TRP A 27 0.55 -23.45 1.49
N GLU A 28 1.44 -24.43 1.69
CA GLU A 28 1.76 -25.48 0.72
C GLU A 28 0.56 -26.41 0.48
N ALA A 29 -0.18 -26.79 1.51
CA ALA A 29 -1.36 -27.65 1.40
C ALA A 29 -2.55 -26.97 0.70
N TRP A 30 -2.61 -25.64 0.68
CA TRP A 30 -3.72 -24.90 0.09
C TRP A 30 -3.50 -24.53 -1.37
N THR A 31 -2.30 -24.13 -1.74
CA THR A 31 -1.95 -23.75 -3.11
C THR A 31 -1.79 -24.94 -4.07
N SER A 32 -1.64 -26.15 -3.53
CA SER A 32 -1.54 -27.40 -4.28
C SER A 32 -2.89 -28.08 -4.55
N ARG A 33 -4.01 -27.54 -4.04
CA ARG A 33 -5.34 -28.09 -4.36
C ARG A 33 -5.81 -27.60 -5.73
N PRO A 34 -5.99 -28.49 -6.73
CA PRO A 34 -6.74 -28.13 -7.92
C PRO A 34 -8.17 -27.75 -7.52
N PRO A 35 -8.84 -26.83 -8.24
CA PRO A 35 -10.24 -26.54 -8.01
C PRO A 35 -11.03 -27.85 -8.12
N ALA A 36 -11.71 -28.24 -7.04
CA ALA A 36 -12.45 -29.49 -7.00
C ALA A 36 -13.50 -29.50 -8.12
N PRO A 37 -13.45 -30.46 -9.07
CA PRO A 37 -14.47 -30.56 -10.11
C PRO A 37 -15.73 -31.15 -9.48
N GLY A 38 -16.80 -30.36 -9.47
CA GLY A 38 -18.11 -30.76 -8.94
C GLY A 38 -18.23 -30.53 -7.44
N SER A 39 -18.98 -29.51 -7.06
CA SER A 39 -19.51 -29.38 -5.70
C SER A 39 -20.87 -28.73 -5.77
N SER A 40 -21.87 -29.59 -5.64
CA SER A 40 -23.20 -29.38 -5.06
C SER A 40 -23.44 -28.01 -4.43
N LEU A 41 -24.60 -27.42 -4.76
CA LEU A 41 -25.25 -26.28 -4.09
C LEU A 41 -24.87 -26.18 -2.61
N ARG A 42 -23.83 -25.40 -2.33
CA ARG A 42 -23.52 -24.99 -0.97
C ARG A 42 -24.56 -23.93 -0.62
N PHE A 43 -25.33 -24.16 0.45
CA PHE A 43 -26.13 -23.10 1.06
C PHE A 43 -25.23 -21.87 1.19
N ALA A 44 -25.57 -20.80 0.46
CA ALA A 44 -24.83 -19.56 0.53
C ALA A 44 -24.81 -19.14 2.00
N ARG A 45 -23.62 -19.15 2.61
CA ARG A 45 -23.48 -18.68 3.99
C ARG A 45 -23.83 -17.20 3.96
N VAL A 46 -24.97 -16.83 4.54
CA VAL A 46 -25.33 -15.42 4.70
C VAL A 46 -24.37 -14.86 5.73
N THR A 47 -23.36 -14.13 5.27
CA THR A 47 -22.47 -13.37 6.15
C THR A 47 -23.19 -12.10 6.55
N TYR A 48 -23.59 -12.00 7.83
CA TYR A 48 -24.12 -10.75 8.38
C TYR A 48 -22.95 -9.83 8.73
N HIS A 49 -22.95 -8.62 8.17
CA HIS A 49 -21.95 -7.61 8.51
C HIS A 49 -22.42 -6.79 9.71
N THR A 50 -21.59 -6.72 10.76
CA THR A 50 -21.88 -5.94 11.98
C THR A 50 -21.22 -4.57 11.97
N ARG A 51 -20.37 -4.29 10.98
CA ARG A 51 -19.63 -3.04 10.83
C ARG A 51 -19.31 -2.80 9.34
N THR A 52 -19.16 -1.53 8.97
CA THR A 52 -18.69 -1.12 7.64
C THR A 52 -17.42 -0.30 7.79
N GLU A 53 -16.41 -0.58 6.96
CA GLU A 53 -15.17 0.17 6.87
C GLU A 53 -14.95 0.65 5.43
N ARG A 54 -14.55 1.90 5.25
CA ARG A 54 -14.32 2.53 3.96
C ARG A 54 -12.85 2.42 3.61
N VAL A 55 -12.59 1.82 2.46
CA VAL A 55 -11.26 1.56 1.93
C VAL A 55 -11.06 2.43 0.71
N MET A 56 -10.21 3.46 0.82
CA MET A 56 -9.81 4.25 -0.33
C MET A 56 -8.54 3.68 -0.93
N THR A 57 -8.52 3.53 -2.24
CA THR A 57 -7.36 3.03 -2.97
C THR A 57 -6.84 4.09 -3.92
N ILE A 58 -5.54 4.36 -3.86
CA ILE A 58 -4.81 5.17 -4.82
C ILE A 58 -3.74 4.31 -5.49
N GLY A 59 -3.38 4.65 -6.73
CA GLY A 59 -2.47 3.83 -7.50
C GLY A 59 -2.61 4.03 -9.01
N GLY A 60 -1.81 3.25 -9.75
CA GLY A 60 -1.77 3.30 -11.21
C GLY A 60 -2.80 2.41 -11.92
N SER A 61 -2.56 2.13 -13.20
CA SER A 61 -3.42 1.29 -14.05
C SER A 61 -3.61 -0.13 -13.51
N VAL A 62 -2.58 -0.72 -12.92
CA VAL A 62 -2.66 -2.07 -12.35
C VAL A 62 -3.53 -2.09 -11.09
N ALA A 63 -3.45 -1.08 -10.22
CA ALA A 63 -4.34 -0.97 -9.07
C ALA A 63 -5.81 -0.81 -9.50
N HIS A 64 -6.05 -0.05 -10.57
CA HIS A 64 -7.38 0.12 -11.17
C HIS A 64 -7.96 -1.19 -11.75
N GLY A 65 -7.12 -2.16 -12.12
CA GLY A 65 -7.55 -3.37 -12.83
C GLY A 65 -7.53 -3.24 -14.35
N TRP A 66 -6.63 -2.42 -14.91
CA TRP A 66 -6.46 -2.32 -16.35
C TRP A 66 -6.09 -3.68 -16.96
N LYS A 67 -6.76 -4.06 -18.06
CA LYS A 67 -6.73 -5.39 -18.69
C LYS A 67 -7.39 -6.53 -17.90
N ASP A 68 -8.05 -6.26 -16.78
CA ASP A 68 -9.06 -7.18 -16.23
C ASP A 68 -10.35 -7.10 -17.05
N SER A 69 -10.82 -8.24 -17.57
CA SER A 69 -12.09 -8.33 -18.30
C SER A 69 -13.31 -8.09 -17.40
N GLU A 70 -13.16 -8.25 -16.09
CA GLU A 70 -14.22 -8.05 -15.11
C GLU A 70 -14.14 -6.66 -14.45
N HIS A 71 -13.09 -5.88 -14.73
CA HIS A 71 -12.87 -4.55 -14.14
C HIS A 71 -12.84 -4.56 -12.59
N LEU A 72 -12.35 -5.64 -11.97
CA LEU A 72 -12.33 -5.81 -10.51
C LEU A 72 -10.95 -5.66 -9.89
N GLY A 73 -9.88 -5.50 -10.68
CA GLY A 73 -8.50 -5.31 -10.19
C GLY A 73 -8.06 -6.36 -9.18
N PHE A 74 -6.86 -6.23 -8.61
CA PHE A 74 -6.43 -7.17 -7.57
C PHE A 74 -6.80 -6.68 -6.16
N LEU A 75 -6.73 -5.36 -5.93
CA LEU A 75 -7.10 -4.75 -4.66
C LEU A 75 -8.58 -4.96 -4.34
N ARG A 76 -9.47 -4.62 -5.29
CA ARG A 76 -10.92 -4.78 -5.08
C ARG A 76 -11.33 -6.24 -4.93
N ARG A 77 -10.70 -7.18 -5.63
CA ARG A 77 -10.88 -8.62 -5.36
C ARG A 77 -10.52 -9.00 -3.92
N ALA A 78 -9.38 -8.54 -3.41
CA ALA A 78 -8.98 -8.84 -2.03
C ALA A 78 -9.99 -8.33 -1.00
N PHE A 79 -10.54 -7.12 -1.18
CA PHE A 79 -11.55 -6.57 -0.27
C PHE A 79 -12.95 -7.17 -0.46
N ILE A 80 -13.30 -7.66 -1.65
CA ILE A 80 -14.49 -8.49 -1.86
C ILE A 80 -14.35 -9.78 -1.05
N GLU A 81 -13.20 -10.46 -1.15
CA GLU A 81 -12.94 -11.68 -0.37
C GLU A 81 -12.96 -11.41 1.14
N LEU A 82 -12.36 -10.30 1.58
CA LEU A 82 -12.37 -9.90 2.99
C LEU A 82 -13.79 -9.61 3.48
N THR A 83 -14.59 -8.91 2.68
CA THR A 83 -16.02 -8.68 2.99
C THR A 83 -16.77 -10.00 3.12
N ASN A 84 -16.61 -10.91 2.16
CA ASN A 84 -17.35 -12.18 2.15
C ASN A 84 -17.01 -13.10 3.34
N HIS A 85 -15.79 -12.99 3.86
CA HIS A 85 -15.25 -13.90 4.87
C HIS A 85 -15.10 -13.30 6.29
N THR A 86 -15.50 -12.05 6.49
CA THR A 86 -15.42 -11.37 7.78
C THR A 86 -16.77 -10.72 8.16
N PRO A 87 -17.01 -10.44 9.45
CA PRO A 87 -18.18 -9.66 9.88
C PRO A 87 -18.10 -8.17 9.48
N THR A 88 -17.08 -7.73 8.76
CA THR A 88 -16.90 -6.33 8.32
C THR A 88 -17.21 -6.21 6.83
N ALA A 89 -18.06 -5.27 6.46
CA ALA A 89 -18.26 -4.87 5.07
C ALA A 89 -17.20 -3.83 4.68
N TYR A 90 -16.33 -4.14 3.72
CA TYR A 90 -15.34 -3.20 3.23
C TYR A 90 -15.88 -2.46 2.00
N GLN A 91 -16.29 -1.21 2.20
CA GLN A 91 -16.75 -0.33 1.13
C GLN A 91 -15.54 0.19 0.35
N TYR A 92 -15.32 -0.39 -0.83
CA TYR A 92 -14.22 -0.03 -1.73
C TYR A 92 -14.47 1.30 -2.45
N ILE A 93 -13.50 2.20 -2.40
CA ILE A 93 -13.49 3.51 -3.07
C ILE A 93 -12.27 3.56 -3.98
N ASP A 94 -12.52 3.67 -5.29
CA ASP A 94 -11.48 3.73 -6.29
C ASP A 94 -11.09 5.18 -6.60
N ARG A 95 -9.86 5.56 -6.23
CA ARG A 95 -9.22 6.84 -6.58
C ARG A 95 -7.95 6.62 -7.41
N THR A 96 -7.83 5.46 -8.05
CA THR A 96 -6.69 5.16 -8.92
C THR A 96 -6.69 6.05 -10.17
N ILE A 97 -5.50 6.30 -10.70
CA ILE A 97 -5.28 7.12 -11.89
C ILE A 97 -4.48 6.28 -12.89
N ILE A 98 -5.15 5.84 -13.96
CA ILE A 98 -4.51 5.04 -15.01
C ILE A 98 -3.34 5.83 -15.62
N GLY A 99 -2.18 5.17 -15.68
CA GLY A 99 -0.95 5.76 -16.23
C GLY A 99 -0.16 6.65 -15.27
N ALA A 100 -0.68 6.92 -14.07
CA ALA A 100 0.04 7.71 -13.08
C ALA A 100 1.16 6.91 -12.38
N ASN A 101 2.17 7.63 -11.88
CA ASN A 101 3.23 7.14 -10.99
C ASN A 101 3.15 7.79 -9.59
N GLY A 102 3.99 7.34 -8.66
CA GLY A 102 3.94 7.82 -7.26
C GLY A 102 4.21 9.32 -7.09
N THR A 103 4.91 9.94 -8.03
CA THR A 103 5.22 11.39 -7.97
C THR A 103 4.10 12.28 -8.52
N GLN A 104 3.22 11.72 -9.36
CA GLN A 104 2.24 12.50 -10.09
C GLN A 104 1.04 12.92 -9.25
N LEU A 105 0.73 12.23 -8.15
CA LEU A 105 -0.36 12.63 -7.27
C LEU A 105 -0.09 14.02 -6.67
N ASP A 106 1.12 14.24 -6.14
CA ASP A 106 1.50 15.53 -5.55
C ASP A 106 1.82 16.60 -6.59
N THR A 107 2.39 16.21 -7.73
CA THR A 107 2.87 17.18 -8.74
C THR A 107 1.78 17.57 -9.74
N MET A 108 1.11 16.60 -10.36
CA MET A 108 0.10 16.85 -11.40
C MET A 108 -1.32 16.96 -10.84
N TYR A 109 -1.58 16.33 -9.69
CA TYR A 109 -2.90 16.28 -9.08
C TYR A 109 -2.95 16.94 -7.70
N LYS A 110 -2.06 17.92 -7.48
CA LYS A 110 -1.89 18.64 -6.21
C LYS A 110 -3.22 18.97 -5.53
N GLY A 111 -3.35 18.60 -4.26
CA GLY A 111 -4.54 18.83 -3.43
C GLY A 111 -5.71 17.86 -3.67
N LYS A 112 -5.66 17.01 -4.71
CA LYS A 112 -6.70 15.98 -4.90
C LYS A 112 -6.70 14.94 -3.79
N TYR A 113 -5.51 14.52 -3.34
CA TYR A 113 -5.41 13.50 -2.32
C TYR A 113 -6.03 13.94 -0.99
N GLU A 114 -5.61 15.09 -0.48
CA GLU A 114 -6.24 15.75 0.68
C GLU A 114 -7.75 15.94 0.48
N THR A 115 -8.20 16.37 -0.70
CA THR A 115 -9.64 16.50 -0.99
C THR A 115 -10.37 15.15 -0.87
N TRP A 116 -9.78 14.06 -1.36
CA TRP A 116 -10.36 12.72 -1.24
C TRP A 116 -10.34 12.22 0.19
N LEU A 117 -9.27 12.41 0.94
CA LEU A 117 -9.21 12.07 2.37
C LEU A 117 -10.31 12.79 3.16
N ASN A 118 -10.52 14.08 2.90
CA ASN A 118 -11.58 14.87 3.53
C ASN A 118 -13.00 14.44 3.13
N THR A 119 -13.20 14.17 1.84
CA THR A 119 -14.53 13.85 1.28
C THR A 119 -14.94 12.42 1.59
N ASP A 120 -14.04 11.48 1.35
CA ASP A 120 -14.32 10.05 1.44
C ASP A 120 -14.15 9.53 2.86
N LYS A 121 -13.35 10.19 3.71
CA LYS A 121 -13.09 9.81 5.11
C LYS A 121 -12.80 8.31 5.27
N PRO A 122 -11.79 7.77 4.56
CA PRO A 122 -11.46 6.37 4.64
C PRO A 122 -10.96 5.99 6.04
N GLN A 123 -11.30 4.78 6.50
CA GLN A 123 -10.64 4.15 7.65
C GLN A 123 -9.34 3.46 7.22
N ILE A 124 -9.26 3.04 5.96
CA ILE A 124 -8.10 2.37 5.38
C ILE A 124 -7.74 3.07 4.07
N VAL A 125 -6.47 3.43 3.91
CA VAL A 125 -5.93 3.92 2.64
C VAL A 125 -4.94 2.90 2.09
N VAL A 126 -5.15 2.49 0.85
CA VAL A 126 -4.27 1.57 0.12
C VAL A 126 -3.52 2.34 -0.95
N ILE A 127 -2.20 2.34 -0.84
CA ILE A 127 -1.27 2.98 -1.77
C ILE A 127 -0.64 1.87 -2.62
N ALA A 128 -0.91 1.88 -3.93
CA ALA A 128 -0.49 0.83 -4.84
C ALA A 128 -0.02 1.42 -6.18
N TRP A 129 1.11 2.14 -6.16
CA TRP A 129 1.69 2.67 -7.38
C TRP A 129 2.31 1.55 -8.22
N GLY A 130 1.95 1.51 -9.50
CA GLY A 130 2.52 0.55 -10.44
C GLY A 130 3.96 0.95 -10.73
N LEU A 131 4.91 0.47 -9.92
CA LEU A 131 6.31 0.93 -9.87
C LEU A 131 7.05 0.91 -11.21
N LEU A 132 6.52 0.25 -12.25
CA LEU A 132 7.02 0.36 -13.62
C LEU A 132 6.88 1.79 -14.19
N ASN A 133 5.87 2.55 -13.76
CA ASN A 133 5.69 3.96 -14.12
C ASN A 133 6.69 4.89 -13.41
N ASP A 134 7.44 4.38 -12.43
CA ASP A 134 8.58 5.06 -11.80
C ASP A 134 9.91 4.52 -12.35
N ALA A 135 10.02 3.20 -12.51
CA ALA A 135 11.21 2.54 -13.05
C ALA A 135 11.52 2.94 -14.50
N ARG A 136 10.51 3.04 -15.38
CA ARG A 136 10.70 3.40 -16.78
C ARG A 136 11.24 4.82 -16.98
N PRO A 137 10.64 5.88 -16.40
CA PRO A 137 11.20 7.23 -16.49
C PRO A 137 12.44 7.42 -15.60
N LYS A 138 12.81 6.41 -14.79
CA LYS A 138 13.92 6.46 -13.84
C LYS A 138 13.72 7.57 -12.79
N THR A 139 12.55 7.58 -12.16
CA THR A 139 12.29 8.46 -11.02
C THR A 139 13.44 8.34 -10.00
N PRO A 140 14.00 9.44 -9.49
CA PRO A 140 14.98 9.35 -8.42
C PRO A 140 14.35 8.71 -7.17
N MET A 141 15.05 7.75 -6.54
CA MET A 141 14.50 6.97 -5.42
C MET A 141 14.15 7.85 -4.21
N ASP A 142 14.94 8.90 -3.97
CA ASP A 142 14.68 9.91 -2.94
C ASP A 142 13.38 10.68 -3.20
N GLN A 143 13.09 11.03 -4.45
CA GLN A 143 11.82 11.66 -4.84
C GLN A 143 10.65 10.69 -4.65
N PHE A 144 10.78 9.45 -5.13
CA PHE A 144 9.76 8.42 -4.94
C PHE A 144 9.41 8.23 -3.45
N LEU A 145 10.42 8.06 -2.60
CA LEU A 145 10.23 7.88 -1.16
C LEU A 145 9.70 9.13 -0.45
N LEU A 146 10.06 10.34 -0.92
CA LEU A 146 9.49 11.58 -0.39
C LEU A 146 7.98 11.63 -0.64
N HIS A 147 7.54 11.33 -1.85
CA HIS A 147 6.11 11.32 -2.20
C HIS A 147 5.36 10.24 -1.42
N LEU A 148 5.90 9.03 -1.35
CA LEU A 148 5.30 7.96 -0.56
C LEU A 148 5.15 8.35 0.92
N ARG A 149 6.17 9.01 1.49
CA ARG A 149 6.11 9.53 2.86
C ARG A 149 5.02 10.59 3.04
N ASN A 150 4.85 11.50 2.08
CA ASN A 150 3.80 12.52 2.16
C ASN A 150 2.42 11.86 2.14
N GLU A 151 2.18 10.93 1.21
CA GLU A 151 0.90 10.21 1.11
C GLU A 151 0.57 9.45 2.41
N VAL A 152 1.56 8.76 2.99
CA VAL A 152 1.40 8.08 4.28
C VAL A 152 1.07 9.08 5.39
N ASN A 153 1.82 10.16 5.51
CA ASN A 153 1.61 11.16 6.57
C ASN A 153 0.25 11.83 6.47
N GLU A 154 -0.21 12.16 5.27
CA GLU A 154 -1.55 12.72 5.04
C GLU A 154 -2.63 11.72 5.45
N ALA A 155 -2.53 10.45 5.04
CA ALA A 155 -3.50 9.43 5.44
C ALA A 155 -3.54 9.20 6.97
N LEU A 156 -2.38 9.18 7.63
CA LEU A 156 -2.28 9.06 9.09
C LEU A 156 -2.88 10.27 9.82
N ALA A 157 -2.69 11.49 9.29
CA ALA A 157 -3.30 12.70 9.83
C ALA A 157 -4.85 12.66 9.75
N HIS A 158 -5.39 11.85 8.85
CA HIS A 158 -6.81 11.57 8.72
C HIS A 158 -7.28 10.34 9.53
N HIS A 159 -6.46 9.81 10.44
CA HIS A 159 -6.74 8.62 11.25
C HIS A 159 -7.05 7.36 10.42
N ALA A 160 -6.43 7.24 9.24
CA ALA A 160 -6.55 6.03 8.43
C ALA A 160 -5.39 5.07 8.69
N VAL A 161 -5.66 3.77 8.65
CA VAL A 161 -4.63 2.73 8.54
C VAL A 161 -4.12 2.72 7.11
N VAL A 162 -2.79 2.69 6.91
CA VAL A 162 -2.17 2.79 5.59
C VAL A 162 -1.58 1.45 5.17
N PHE A 163 -1.95 1.00 3.98
CA PHE A 163 -1.43 -0.21 3.34
C PHE A 163 -0.62 0.20 2.11
N ILE A 164 0.66 -0.09 2.10
CA ILE A 164 1.49 -0.02 0.90
C ILE A 164 1.47 -1.40 0.25
N VAL A 165 0.98 -1.49 -0.98
CA VAL A 165 0.79 -2.77 -1.68
C VAL A 165 1.58 -2.77 -2.97
N THR A 166 2.59 -3.63 -3.05
CA THR A 166 3.43 -3.75 -4.24
C THR A 166 2.61 -4.27 -5.43
N PRO A 167 2.90 -3.84 -6.67
CA PRO A 167 2.14 -4.31 -7.83
C PRO A 167 2.40 -5.79 -8.11
N PRO A 168 1.46 -6.52 -8.72
CA PRO A 168 1.72 -7.88 -9.18
C PRO A 168 2.76 -7.94 -10.29
N VAL A 169 3.26 -9.16 -10.52
CA VAL A 169 4.16 -9.50 -11.60
C VAL A 169 3.55 -9.23 -12.98
N THR A 170 4.36 -8.66 -13.87
CA THR A 170 4.07 -8.45 -15.29
C THR A 170 5.25 -8.90 -16.16
N ARG A 171 5.05 -9.03 -17.47
CA ARG A 171 6.15 -9.33 -18.41
C ARG A 171 7.29 -8.31 -18.29
N ALA A 172 6.98 -7.02 -18.28
CA ALA A 172 7.99 -5.95 -18.19
C ALA A 172 8.81 -6.08 -16.89
N SER A 173 8.16 -6.36 -15.77
CA SER A 173 8.87 -6.59 -14.50
C SER A 173 9.75 -7.84 -14.50
N TYR A 174 9.44 -8.86 -15.31
CA TYR A 174 10.27 -10.07 -15.42
C TYR A 174 11.40 -9.96 -16.42
N THR A 175 11.22 -9.17 -17.48
CA THR A 175 12.09 -9.23 -18.67
C THR A 175 12.82 -7.94 -18.97
N GLN A 176 12.15 -6.79 -18.85
CA GLN A 176 12.66 -5.50 -19.31
C GLN A 176 13.26 -4.67 -18.16
N TYR A 177 12.62 -4.72 -16.99
CA TYR A 177 13.00 -3.94 -15.82
C TYR A 177 13.15 -4.77 -14.53
N PRO A 178 13.68 -6.01 -14.55
CA PRO A 178 13.69 -6.87 -13.35
C PRO A 178 14.44 -6.24 -12.17
N THR A 179 15.64 -5.71 -12.42
CA THR A 179 16.44 -5.08 -11.37
C THR A 179 15.83 -3.75 -10.90
N ALA A 180 15.38 -2.92 -11.85
CA ALA A 180 14.82 -1.61 -11.51
C ALA A 180 13.52 -1.76 -10.71
N GLN A 181 12.60 -2.62 -11.16
CA GLN A 181 11.36 -2.88 -10.44
C GLN A 181 11.62 -3.42 -9.03
N GLN A 182 12.53 -4.39 -8.88
CA GLN A 182 12.88 -4.93 -7.56
C GLN A 182 13.42 -3.84 -6.63
N ALA A 183 14.27 -2.93 -7.13
CA ALA A 183 14.82 -1.86 -6.30
C ALA A 183 13.74 -0.93 -5.72
N TYR A 184 12.64 -0.68 -6.43
CA TYR A 184 11.50 0.07 -5.88
C TYR A 184 10.69 -0.74 -4.88
N VAL A 185 10.45 -2.03 -5.15
CA VAL A 185 9.76 -2.93 -4.21
C VAL A 185 10.53 -3.00 -2.88
N ASP A 186 11.83 -3.25 -2.95
CA ASP A 186 12.70 -3.30 -1.77
C ASP A 186 12.67 -1.97 -0.99
N ALA A 187 12.60 -0.84 -1.71
CA ALA A 187 12.53 0.47 -1.11
C ALA A 187 11.19 0.74 -0.38
N GLU A 188 10.04 0.33 -0.95
CA GLU A 188 8.74 0.41 -0.26
C GLU A 188 8.72 -0.44 1.01
N VAL A 189 9.20 -1.69 0.90
CA VAL A 189 9.27 -2.63 2.04
C VAL A 189 10.17 -2.05 3.14
N LYS A 190 11.38 -1.60 2.78
CA LYS A 190 12.31 -0.99 3.73
C LYS A 190 11.73 0.28 4.36
N PHE A 191 11.08 1.13 3.57
CA PHE A 191 10.48 2.37 4.05
C PHE A 191 9.46 2.13 5.16
N VAL A 192 8.55 1.16 4.99
CA VAL A 192 7.55 0.82 6.02
C VAL A 192 8.21 0.21 7.26
N GLN A 193 9.19 -0.68 7.07
CA GLN A 193 9.94 -1.26 8.19
C GLN A 193 10.67 -0.20 9.02
N ASP A 194 11.29 0.79 8.36
CA ASP A 194 12.01 1.88 9.03
C ASP A 194 11.06 2.86 9.73
N LEU A 195 9.83 3.03 9.23
CA LEU A 195 8.82 3.90 9.86
C LEU A 195 8.35 3.36 11.20
N ASN A 196 8.22 2.02 11.32
CA ASN A 196 7.84 1.33 12.56
C ASN A 196 6.58 1.90 13.23
N ASP A 197 5.57 2.26 12.41
CA ASP A 197 4.28 2.77 12.87
C ASP A 197 3.23 1.63 12.91
N PRO A 198 2.46 1.46 14.01
CA PRO A 198 1.46 0.40 14.13
C PRO A 198 0.27 0.53 13.17
N ASN A 199 0.17 1.64 12.43
CA ASN A 199 -0.87 1.92 11.46
C ASN A 199 -0.39 1.86 10.01
N VAL A 200 0.88 1.51 9.76
CA VAL A 200 1.42 1.43 8.40
C VAL A 200 1.95 0.03 8.14
N TYR A 201 1.42 -0.60 7.10
CA TYR A 201 1.71 -1.98 6.73
C TYR A 201 2.17 -2.04 5.27
N VAL A 202 3.09 -2.97 4.96
CA VAL A 202 3.48 -3.30 3.60
C VAL A 202 3.04 -4.71 3.25
N PHE A 203 2.44 -4.87 2.07
CA PHE A 203 2.03 -6.16 1.52
C PHE A 203 2.76 -6.41 0.22
N ASP A 204 3.80 -7.24 0.31
CA ASP A 204 4.66 -7.55 -0.83
C ASP A 204 4.04 -8.62 -1.75
N VAL A 205 3.04 -8.21 -2.52
CA VAL A 205 2.37 -9.06 -3.52
C VAL A 205 3.32 -9.42 -4.66
N PHE A 206 4.26 -8.54 -5.01
CA PHE A 206 5.23 -8.74 -6.08
C PHE A 206 6.10 -9.98 -5.84
N ASP A 207 6.83 -10.02 -4.72
CA ASP A 207 7.73 -11.14 -4.44
C ASP A 207 6.95 -12.41 -4.08
N GLN A 208 5.81 -12.30 -3.40
CA GLN A 208 4.96 -13.47 -3.14
C GLN A 208 4.40 -14.10 -4.42
N MET A 209 4.09 -13.29 -5.44
CA MET A 209 3.67 -13.81 -6.74
C MET A 209 4.86 -14.43 -7.49
N LYS A 210 6.08 -13.89 -7.39
CA LYS A 210 7.30 -14.53 -7.93
C LYS A 210 7.56 -15.90 -7.27
N ASP A 211 7.40 -15.98 -5.96
CA ASP A 211 7.54 -17.22 -5.19
C ASP A 211 6.48 -18.25 -5.60
N TYR A 212 5.23 -17.81 -5.80
CA TYR A 212 4.17 -18.67 -6.32
C TYR A 212 4.56 -19.27 -7.67
N LEU A 213 4.94 -18.42 -8.64
CA LEU A 213 5.30 -18.85 -10.00
C LEU A 213 6.48 -19.83 -9.99
N THR A 214 7.51 -19.54 -9.19
CA THR A 214 8.68 -20.39 -9.03
C THR A 214 8.30 -21.76 -8.49
N ARG A 215 7.48 -21.81 -7.43
CA ARG A 215 7.09 -23.05 -6.76
C ARG A 215 6.09 -23.88 -7.56
N THR A 216 5.25 -23.27 -8.39
CA THR A 216 4.32 -23.98 -9.28
C THR A 216 4.92 -24.29 -10.64
N HIS A 217 6.19 -23.93 -10.88
CA HIS A 217 6.86 -24.04 -12.17
C HIS A 217 6.09 -23.36 -13.31
N GLN A 218 5.40 -22.26 -12.99
CA GLN A 218 4.66 -21.45 -13.95
C GLN A 218 5.48 -20.23 -14.37
N THR A 219 5.24 -19.74 -15.58
CA THR A 219 5.78 -18.47 -16.07
C THR A 219 4.78 -17.34 -15.85
N TYR A 220 5.18 -16.09 -16.10
CA TYR A 220 4.27 -14.93 -16.04
C TYR A 220 3.24 -14.91 -17.19
N GLU A 221 3.46 -15.68 -18.27
CA GLU A 221 2.69 -15.58 -19.52
C GLU A 221 1.19 -15.85 -19.36
N PRO A 222 0.73 -16.84 -18.56
CA PRO A 222 -0.71 -17.04 -18.33
C PRO A 222 -1.39 -15.87 -17.62
N TYR A 223 -0.61 -15.02 -16.94
CA TYR A 223 -1.10 -13.95 -16.08
C TYR A 223 -1.00 -12.56 -16.74
N MET A 224 -0.47 -12.46 -17.95
CA MET A 224 -0.27 -11.17 -18.62
C MET A 224 -1.44 -10.81 -19.54
N GLY A 225 -1.88 -9.55 -19.47
CA GLY A 225 -2.83 -8.97 -20.43
C GLY A 225 -2.10 -8.26 -21.58
N ASP A 226 -0.99 -7.60 -21.26
CA ASP A 226 -0.02 -7.08 -22.21
C ASP A 226 1.40 -7.06 -21.57
N GLY A 227 2.33 -6.29 -22.13
CA GLY A 227 3.68 -6.17 -21.56
C GLY A 227 3.73 -5.53 -20.17
N TRP A 228 2.74 -4.73 -19.80
CA TRP A 228 2.71 -3.83 -18.66
C TRP A 228 1.67 -4.18 -17.60
N HIS A 229 0.63 -4.91 -17.99
CA HIS A 229 -0.55 -5.13 -17.16
C HIS A 229 -0.86 -6.63 -17.05
N PRO A 230 -1.23 -7.12 -15.85
CA PRO A 230 -1.76 -8.46 -15.72
C PRO A 230 -3.14 -8.56 -16.38
N ASN A 231 -3.53 -9.77 -16.80
CA ASN A 231 -4.90 -10.06 -17.23
C ASN A 231 -5.77 -10.38 -16.00
N THR A 232 -7.02 -10.80 -16.24
CA THR A 232 -7.94 -11.28 -15.21
C THR A 232 -7.32 -12.35 -14.30
N ALA A 233 -6.63 -13.36 -14.85
CA ALA A 233 -6.00 -14.41 -14.06
C ALA A 233 -4.87 -13.87 -13.17
N GLY A 234 -4.08 -12.92 -13.68
CA GLY A 234 -3.05 -12.22 -12.90
C GLY A 234 -3.65 -11.41 -11.75
N HIS A 235 -4.72 -10.66 -12.01
CA HIS A 235 -5.45 -9.93 -10.96
C HIS A 235 -6.08 -10.85 -9.92
N VAL A 236 -6.64 -11.99 -10.34
CA VAL A 236 -7.20 -12.99 -9.42
C VAL A 236 -6.12 -13.60 -8.52
N LEU A 237 -4.98 -13.99 -9.07
CA LEU A 237 -3.88 -14.53 -8.27
C LEU A 237 -3.34 -13.50 -7.28
N ALA A 238 -3.09 -12.28 -7.74
CA ALA A 238 -2.60 -11.19 -6.90
C ALA A 238 -3.59 -10.81 -5.79
N GLY A 239 -4.89 -10.73 -6.11
CA GLY A 239 -5.93 -10.42 -5.14
C GLY A 239 -6.08 -11.51 -4.07
N ARG A 240 -5.89 -12.77 -4.46
CA ARG A 240 -5.84 -13.90 -3.51
C ARG A 240 -4.64 -13.79 -2.57
N ILE A 241 -3.44 -13.53 -3.09
CA ILE A 241 -2.22 -13.33 -2.29
C ILE A 241 -2.45 -12.20 -1.28
N LEU A 242 -2.95 -11.05 -1.74
CA LEU A 242 -3.24 -9.92 -0.87
C LEU A 242 -4.29 -10.24 0.20
N TYR A 243 -5.40 -10.89 -0.16
CA TYR A 243 -6.42 -11.31 0.80
C TYR A 243 -5.83 -12.20 1.91
N GLN A 244 -4.97 -13.15 1.55
CA GLN A 244 -4.33 -14.02 2.53
C GLN A 244 -3.42 -13.25 3.47
N ASN A 245 -2.65 -12.29 2.95
CA ASN A 245 -1.83 -11.42 3.79
C ASN A 245 -2.70 -10.60 4.77
N LEU A 246 -3.82 -10.05 4.30
CA LEU A 246 -4.74 -9.30 5.14
C LEU A 246 -5.30 -10.17 6.28
N ILE A 247 -5.73 -11.40 5.98
CA ILE A 247 -6.19 -12.35 7.00
C ILE A 247 -5.07 -12.76 7.96
N GLN A 248 -3.84 -12.96 7.46
CA GLN A 248 -2.71 -13.32 8.31
C GLN A 248 -2.33 -12.20 9.28
N THR A 249 -2.42 -10.94 8.82
CA THR A 249 -2.05 -9.76 9.62
C THR A 249 -3.16 -9.36 10.61
N PHE A 250 -4.41 -9.33 10.18
CA PHE A 250 -5.53 -8.77 10.96
C PHE A 250 -6.53 -9.81 11.45
N GLY A 251 -6.40 -11.07 11.02
CA GLY A 251 -7.41 -12.09 11.26
C GLY A 251 -8.72 -11.74 10.56
N THR A 252 -9.84 -12.04 11.23
CA THR A 252 -11.19 -11.74 10.75
C THR A 252 -11.82 -10.54 11.47
N GLN A 253 -11.04 -9.80 12.24
CA GLN A 253 -11.52 -8.64 12.99
C GLN A 253 -11.47 -7.37 12.12
N PRO A 254 -12.23 -6.31 12.48
CA PRO A 254 -12.12 -5.02 11.80
C PRO A 254 -10.69 -4.45 11.89
N ILE A 255 -10.28 -3.70 10.87
CA ILE A 255 -8.95 -3.09 10.81
C ILE A 255 -9.09 -1.69 11.41
N VAL A 256 -8.56 -1.50 12.61
CA VAL A 256 -8.77 -0.28 13.39
C VAL A 256 -7.46 0.47 13.57
N PHE A 257 -7.52 1.79 13.38
CA PHE A 257 -6.43 2.70 13.70
C PHE A 257 -6.06 2.59 15.19
N GLN A 258 -4.77 2.39 15.45
CA GLN A 258 -4.18 2.29 16.76
C GLN A 258 -3.62 3.65 17.17
N THR A 259 -4.16 4.22 18.24
CA THR A 259 -3.53 5.40 18.86
C THR A 259 -2.18 4.96 19.42
N PRO A 260 -1.05 5.59 19.03
CA PRO A 260 0.24 5.32 19.64
C PRO A 260 0.10 5.47 21.16
N GLN A 261 0.50 4.45 21.93
CA GLN A 261 0.45 4.55 23.39
C GLN A 261 1.45 5.62 23.84
N THR A 262 0.95 6.82 24.11
CA THR A 262 1.73 7.91 24.73
C THR A 262 1.94 7.57 26.20
N GLY A 263 2.99 6.82 26.49
CA GLY A 263 3.43 6.58 27.87
C GLY A 263 3.64 5.12 28.20
N GLY A 264 4.81 4.61 27.85
CA GLY A 264 5.43 3.59 28.68
C GLY A 264 5.81 4.22 30.01
N GLN A 265 4.94 4.11 31.01
CA GLN A 265 5.45 3.95 32.37
C GLN A 265 6.39 2.76 32.31
N ALA A 266 7.67 2.96 32.64
CA ALA A 266 8.63 1.88 32.78
C ALA A 266 7.98 0.77 33.64
N PRO A 267 8.16 -0.53 33.32
CA PRO A 267 7.58 -1.60 34.12
C PRO A 267 8.00 -1.44 35.57
N GLY A 268 7.08 -0.99 36.41
CA GLY A 268 7.29 -0.84 37.83
C GLY A 268 7.67 -2.20 38.40
N THR A 269 8.85 -2.28 38.98
CA THR A 269 9.29 -3.38 39.82
C THR A 269 8.18 -3.70 40.84
N PRO A 270 7.70 -4.94 40.95
CA PRO A 270 6.79 -5.30 42.02
C PRO A 270 7.58 -5.43 43.33
N GLY A 271 7.27 -4.59 44.32
CA GLY A 271 7.64 -4.86 45.71
C GLY A 271 8.08 -3.63 46.52
N GLY A 272 7.22 -3.18 47.45
CA GLY A 272 7.60 -2.21 48.47
C GLY A 272 6.41 -1.59 49.21
N THR A 273 5.91 -2.29 50.22
CA THR A 273 4.88 -1.91 51.22
C THR A 273 5.17 -0.56 51.91
N PRO A 274 4.13 0.20 52.37
CA PRO A 274 4.29 1.57 52.87
C PRO A 274 4.77 1.63 54.33
N ALA A 275 5.62 2.60 54.65
CA ALA A 275 5.91 3.00 56.03
C ALA A 275 6.26 4.49 56.14
N GLY A 276 5.51 5.20 57.00
CA GLY A 276 6.06 6.09 58.02
C GLY A 276 6.50 7.50 57.61
N ALA A 277 5.75 8.49 58.11
CA ALA A 277 6.12 9.90 58.15
C ALA A 277 7.18 10.22 59.22
N THR A 278 8.10 11.14 58.91
CA THR A 278 8.85 12.10 59.76
C THR A 278 9.88 12.76 58.83
N GLY A 279 10.00 14.08 58.61
CA GLY A 279 10.17 15.20 59.54
C GLY A 279 11.62 15.69 59.46
N GLY A 280 11.89 16.95 59.04
CA GLY A 280 13.17 17.64 59.33
C GLY A 280 13.84 18.44 58.20
N ASN A 281 14.00 19.74 58.45
CA ASN A 281 14.73 20.78 57.70
C ASN A 281 16.25 20.58 57.60
N THR A 282 16.88 21.18 56.57
CA THR A 282 18.07 22.11 56.55
C THR A 282 18.73 22.07 55.15
N ALA A 283 18.79 23.15 54.36
CA ALA A 283 19.62 24.37 54.42
C ALA A 283 21.03 24.23 53.79
N GLY A 284 21.27 25.03 52.73
CA GLY A 284 22.58 25.50 52.23
C GLY A 284 23.23 24.68 51.11
N THR A 285 23.96 25.22 50.12
CA THR A 285 24.28 26.59 49.65
C THR A 285 25.02 26.44 48.28
N GLN A 286 24.88 27.43 47.37
CA GLN A 286 25.84 27.92 46.33
C GLN A 286 26.75 26.94 45.52
N GLY A 287 26.99 27.09 44.21
CA GLY A 287 26.77 28.17 43.24
C GLY A 287 27.51 27.89 41.92
N GLY A 288 27.48 28.85 40.99
CA GLY A 288 28.38 28.94 39.81
C GLY A 288 27.72 28.56 38.47
N THR A 289 27.01 29.46 37.78
CA THR A 289 27.51 30.37 36.71
C THR A 289 28.23 29.69 35.53
N GLY A 290 27.57 29.69 34.36
CA GLY A 290 28.15 29.36 33.07
C GLY A 290 27.19 29.72 31.94
N ALA A 291 27.22 30.99 31.53
CA ALA A 291 26.49 31.54 30.39
C ALA A 291 27.08 31.06 29.04
N GLY A 292 26.23 30.88 28.05
CA GLY A 292 26.63 30.51 26.68
C GLY A 292 25.43 30.40 25.73
N THR A 293 24.92 31.56 25.32
CA THR A 293 23.81 31.89 24.40
C THR A 293 23.95 31.26 23.00
N PRO A 294 22.86 31.08 22.23
CA PRO A 294 22.78 30.16 21.09
C PRO A 294 23.17 30.80 19.75
N CYS A 295 23.62 29.98 18.80
CA CYS A 295 23.82 30.39 17.41
C CYS A 295 22.59 30.03 16.57
N THR A 296 21.78 31.04 16.28
CA THR A 296 21.00 31.17 15.03
C THR A 296 21.55 32.36 14.26
N PRO A 297 21.64 32.26 12.93
CA PRO A 297 21.39 33.40 12.06
C PRO A 297 20.14 33.20 11.21
N ALA A 298 19.41 34.30 11.08
CA ALA A 298 18.21 34.51 10.29
C ALA A 298 18.56 34.80 8.79
N PRO A 299 17.56 35.01 7.91
CA PRO A 299 17.61 34.70 6.47
C PRO A 299 18.04 35.89 5.60
N ALA A 300 18.45 35.60 4.35
CA ALA A 300 18.41 36.55 3.24
C ALA A 300 18.45 35.83 1.88
N GLY A 301 17.60 36.25 0.94
CA GLY A 301 17.87 36.06 -0.50
C GLY A 301 16.68 35.66 -1.37
N THR A 302 15.68 36.53 -1.53
CA THR A 302 14.76 36.51 -2.67
C THR A 302 15.47 36.99 -3.93
N PRO A 303 15.31 36.33 -5.08
CA PRO A 303 15.40 37.01 -6.38
C PRO A 303 14.00 37.25 -6.96
N ALA A 304 13.80 38.48 -7.41
CA ALA A 304 12.64 38.96 -8.16
C ALA A 304 12.64 38.41 -9.62
N PRO A 305 11.54 38.61 -10.38
CA PRO A 305 11.20 37.79 -11.55
C PRO A 305 11.85 38.29 -12.84
N SER A 306 12.17 37.37 -13.75
CA SER A 306 12.52 37.70 -15.14
C SER A 306 11.31 37.42 -16.04
N ALA A 307 10.78 38.47 -16.65
CA ALA A 307 9.81 38.41 -17.75
C ALA A 307 10.52 38.75 -19.09
N PRO A 308 9.83 38.74 -20.24
CA PRO A 308 9.88 37.69 -21.25
C PRO A 308 10.73 38.06 -22.47
N ALA A 309 11.29 37.05 -23.17
CA ALA A 309 11.83 37.22 -24.51
C ALA A 309 10.84 36.70 -25.56
N ALA A 310 10.32 37.64 -26.35
CA ALA A 310 9.66 37.40 -27.62
C ALA A 310 10.70 36.93 -28.66
N GLY A 311 10.28 36.07 -29.59
CA GLY A 311 11.09 35.68 -30.74
C GLY A 311 10.52 34.47 -31.45
N GLY A 312 9.61 34.70 -32.39
CA GLY A 312 9.01 33.65 -33.21
C GLY A 312 9.98 33.02 -34.20
N THR A 313 9.62 31.84 -34.68
CA THR A 313 9.84 31.36 -36.05
C THR A 313 9.02 30.08 -36.26
N THR A 314 8.03 30.18 -37.14
CA THR A 314 7.38 29.08 -37.89
C THR A 314 8.40 28.43 -38.85
N PRO A 315 8.25 27.15 -39.28
CA PRO A 315 7.28 26.82 -40.34
C PRO A 315 6.70 25.38 -40.41
N ALA A 316 5.64 25.27 -41.24
CA ALA A 316 5.10 24.10 -41.96
C ALA A 316 4.54 22.93 -41.11
N GLY A 317 3.34 22.40 -41.33
CA GLY A 317 2.50 22.34 -42.54
C GLY A 317 2.08 20.88 -42.71
N VAL A 318 0.88 20.49 -42.24
CA VAL A 318 0.31 19.15 -42.45
C VAL A 318 -1.09 19.31 -43.04
N PRO A 319 -1.42 18.62 -44.16
CA PRO A 319 -2.65 18.84 -44.90
C PRO A 319 -3.84 18.00 -44.40
N GLY A 320 -4.99 18.69 -44.28
CA GLY A 320 -6.27 18.31 -44.88
C GLY A 320 -6.90 16.95 -44.53
N ALA A 321 -7.77 16.93 -43.50
CA ALA A 321 -8.85 15.96 -43.40
C ALA A 321 -10.12 16.53 -44.05
N ARG A 322 -10.58 15.90 -45.14
CA ARG A 322 -11.84 16.21 -45.83
C ARG A 322 -13.02 15.66 -45.04
N ALA A 323 -14.01 16.52 -44.84
CA ALA A 323 -15.36 16.16 -44.46
C ALA A 323 -16.18 15.74 -45.70
N ALA A 324 -16.93 14.65 -45.56
CA ALA A 324 -18.12 14.31 -46.35
C ALA A 324 -19.05 13.63 -45.34
N GLY A 325 -20.34 13.89 -45.22
CA GLY A 325 -21.30 14.61 -46.03
C GLY A 325 -22.65 13.98 -45.65
N GLN A 326 -23.58 14.79 -45.13
CA GLN A 326 -24.93 14.36 -44.80
C GLN A 326 -25.71 13.96 -46.06
N GLY A 327 -26.56 12.95 -45.95
CA GLY A 327 -27.60 12.63 -46.93
C GLY A 327 -28.56 11.59 -46.35
N GLY A 328 -29.75 12.02 -45.95
CA GLY A 328 -30.78 11.18 -45.32
C GLY A 328 -31.66 10.40 -46.32
N SER A 329 -32.23 9.30 -45.79
CA SER A 329 -33.57 8.68 -45.94
C SER A 329 -34.36 8.80 -47.27
N PRO A 330 -35.20 7.80 -47.66
CA PRO A 330 -36.12 7.09 -46.75
C PRO A 330 -36.49 5.61 -47.04
N SER A 331 -37.10 5.00 -46.02
CA SER A 331 -38.21 4.02 -46.02
C SER A 331 -38.38 2.99 -47.15
N ARG A 332 -38.35 1.70 -46.79
CA ARG A 332 -39.48 0.79 -47.05
C ARG A 332 -39.41 -0.47 -46.18
N ARG A 333 -40.53 -0.72 -45.51
CA ARG A 333 -40.93 -1.96 -44.80
C ARG A 333 -41.85 -2.73 -45.74
N VAL A 334 -41.58 -4.01 -46.03
CA VAL A 334 -42.59 -5.06 -46.26
C VAL A 334 -41.92 -6.42 -45.96
N MET A 335 -42.43 -7.10 -44.93
CA MET A 335 -42.43 -8.58 -44.75
C MET A 335 -43.68 -9.10 -45.50
N PRO A 336 -43.73 -10.35 -45.99
CA PRO A 336 -43.42 -11.59 -45.26
C PRO A 336 -42.20 -12.36 -45.75
#